data_AF-A0A7X5N3I2-F1
#
_entry.id   AF-A0A7X5N3I2-F1
#
_cell.length_a   1.000
_cell.length_b   1.000
_cell.length_c   1.000
_cell.angle_alpha   90.00
_cell.angle_beta   90.00
_cell.angle_gamma   90.00
#
_symmetry.space_group_name_H-M   'P 1'
#
loop_
_entity.id
_entity.type
_entity.pdbx_description
1 polymer ?
#
loop_
_entity_poly.entity_id
_entity_poly.type
_entity_poly.pdbx_seq_one_letter_code
_entity_poly.pdbx_strand_id
1 'polypeptide(L)'
;RDNGLATEAAMKYFVLGSLASGLLLYGMSLVYGATGTLSLSGIHDAIEGSNERTLLLTGTIFMIAGVAFKLGAAPFHMWLPDVYQGAPAPIALFISSAPKLAA
;
A
#
# COMPACT_ATOMS: atom_id res chain seq x y z
N ARG A 1 25.52 -1.55 -7.11
CA ARG A 1 25.55 -0.31 -7.93
C ARG A 1 25.97 -0.65 -9.34
N ASP A 2 27.01 -1.47 -9.51
CA ASP A 2 27.51 -1.85 -10.84
C ASP A 2 26.66 -2.93 -11.53
N ASN A 3 25.70 -3.54 -10.81
CA ASN A 3 24.70 -4.42 -11.39
C ASN A 3 23.45 -3.61 -11.80
N GLY A 4 23.22 -3.52 -13.12
CA GLY A 4 22.09 -2.80 -13.71
C GLY A 4 20.73 -3.38 -13.31
N LEU A 5 20.58 -4.72 -13.31
CA LEU A 5 19.33 -5.39 -12.94
C LEU A 5 18.92 -5.10 -11.49
N ALA A 6 19.90 -5.12 -10.57
CA ALA A 6 19.66 -4.80 -9.17
C ALA A 6 19.26 -3.33 -8.97
N THR A 7 19.81 -2.43 -9.78
CA THR A 7 19.47 -1.00 -9.75
C THR A 7 18.08 -0.74 -10.29
N GLU A 8 17.70 -1.42 -11.38
CA GLU A 8 16.34 -1.37 -11.94
C GLU A 8 15.30 -1.91 -10.96
N ALA A 9 15.54 -3.07 -10.36
CA ALA A 9 14.67 -3.65 -9.34
C ALA A 9 14.47 -2.72 -8.14
N ALA A 10 15.56 -2.11 -7.64
CA ALA A 10 15.48 -1.14 -6.55
C ALA A 10 14.63 0.08 -6.94
N MET A 11 14.81 0.61 -8.16
CA MET A 11 14.03 1.74 -8.66
C MET A 11 12.55 1.40 -8.80
N LYS A 12 12.22 0.25 -9.40
CA LYS A 12 10.85 -0.24 -9.53
C LYS A 12 10.18 -0.40 -8.16
N TYR A 13 10.85 -1.04 -7.21
CA TYR A 13 10.33 -1.21 -5.85
C TYR A 13 10.08 0.13 -5.15
N PHE A 14 11.02 1.07 -5.23
CA PHE A 14 10.89 2.38 -4.61
C PHE A 14 9.76 3.21 -5.21
N VAL A 15 9.70 3.32 -6.55
CA VAL A 15 8.67 4.12 -7.23
C VAL A 15 7.29 3.51 -7.00
N LEU A 16 7.12 2.22 -7.22
CA LEU A 16 5.82 1.56 -7.02
C LEU A 16 5.40 1.57 -5.54
N GLY A 17 6.35 1.37 -4.61
CA GLY A 17 6.10 1.43 -3.18
C GLY A 17 5.73 2.81 -2.66
N SER A 18 6.35 3.88 -3.18
CA SER A 18 6.00 5.26 -2.83
C SER A 18 4.61 5.64 -3.36
N LEU A 19 4.26 5.22 -4.57
CA LEU A 19 2.90 5.38 -5.10
C LEU A 19 1.86 4.66 -4.25
N ALA A 20 2.10 3.40 -3.89
CA ALA A 20 1.21 2.64 -3.01
C ALA A 20 1.04 3.28 -1.63
N SER A 21 2.13 3.83 -1.07
CA SER A 21 2.08 4.59 0.18
C SER A 21 1.28 5.89 0.03
N GLY A 22 1.39 6.57 -1.12
CA GLY A 22 0.57 7.73 -1.46
C GLY A 22 -0.92 7.40 -1.56
N LEU A 23 -1.28 6.27 -2.19
CA LEU A 23 -2.67 5.79 -2.24
C LEU A 23 -3.22 5.51 -0.83
N LEU A 24 -2.43 4.84 0.02
CA LEU A 24 -2.83 4.55 1.40
C LEU A 24 -3.09 5.84 2.18
N LEU A 25 -2.16 6.79 2.12
CA LEU A 25 -2.29 8.09 2.80
C LEU A 25 -3.46 8.91 2.28
N TYR A 26 -3.68 8.92 0.97
CA TYR A 26 -4.83 9.61 0.38
C TYR A 26 -6.14 8.93 0.80
N GLY A 27 -6.19 7.60 0.86
CA GLY A 27 -7.32 6.86 1.39
C GLY A 27 -7.66 7.23 2.84
N MET A 28 -6.64 7.31 3.70
CA MET A 28 -6.78 7.78 5.09
C MET A 28 -7.29 9.23 5.14
N SER A 29 -6.79 10.10 4.27
CA SER A 29 -7.24 11.50 4.16
C SER A 29 -8.73 11.60 3.81
N LEU A 30 -9.22 10.79 2.87
CA LEU A 30 -10.63 10.77 2.49
C LEU A 30 -11.53 10.25 3.62
N VAL A 31 -11.10 9.20 4.34
CA VAL A 31 -11.85 8.69 5.50
C VAL A 31 -11.87 9.73 6.62
N TYR A 32 -10.74 10.39 6.88
CA TYR A 32 -10.69 11.48 7.84
C TYR A 32 -11.59 12.66 7.42
N GLY A 33 -11.60 13.03 6.13
CA GLY A 33 -12.48 14.07 5.61
C GLY A 33 -13.96 13.77 5.78
N ALA A 34 -14.35 12.50 5.72
CA ALA A 34 -15.73 12.05 5.88
C ALA A 34 -16.16 11.87 7.36
N THR A 35 -15.24 11.55 8.26
CA THR A 35 -15.53 11.15 9.65
C THR A 35 -15.04 12.13 10.71
N GLY A 36 -14.06 12.98 10.38
CA GLY A 36 -13.39 13.89 11.31
C GLY A 36 -12.46 13.19 12.32
N THR A 37 -12.21 11.89 12.18
CA THR A 37 -11.40 11.11 13.14
C THR A 37 -10.56 10.04 12.44
N LEU A 38 -9.48 9.64 13.11
CA LEU A 38 -8.62 8.51 12.70
C LEU A 38 -8.77 7.31 13.66
N SER A 39 -9.55 7.45 14.73
CA SER A 39 -9.84 6.33 15.63
C SER A 39 -10.76 5.34 14.92
N LEU A 40 -10.40 4.05 14.93
CA LEU A 40 -11.23 3.00 14.34
C LEU A 40 -12.65 2.95 14.95
N SER A 41 -12.76 3.14 16.27
CA SER A 41 -14.07 3.20 16.92
C SER A 41 -14.89 4.40 16.44
N GLY A 42 -14.25 5.58 16.35
CA GLY A 42 -14.92 6.79 15.86
C GLY A 42 -15.31 6.69 14.38
N ILE A 43 -14.50 6.01 13.55
CA ILE A 43 -14.85 5.73 12.16
C ILE A 43 -16.09 4.82 12.10
N HIS A 44 -16.15 3.77 12.93
CA HIS A 44 -17.31 2.87 13.00
C HIS A 44 -18.59 3.63 13.35
N ASP A 45 -18.55 4.46 14.39
CA ASP A 45 -19.70 5.25 14.83
C ASP A 45 -20.13 6.30 13.78
N ALA A 46 -19.17 6.88 13.05
CA ALA A 46 -19.44 7.88 12.02
C ALA A 46 -20.06 7.30 10.74
N ILE A 47 -19.93 6.00 10.47
CA ILE A 47 -20.48 5.36 9.26
C ILE A 47 -22.01 5.42 9.24
N GLU A 48 -22.68 5.21 10.36
CA GLU A 48 -24.15 5.18 10.42
C GLU A 48 -24.78 6.57 10.19
N GLY A 49 -24.08 7.64 10.56
CA GLY A 49 -24.55 9.02 10.42
C GLY A 49 -24.04 9.78 9.19
N SER A 50 -23.15 9.18 8.39
CA SER A 50 -22.49 9.88 7.28
C SER A 50 -23.31 9.88 5.99
N ASN A 51 -23.60 11.06 5.46
CA ASN A 51 -24.11 11.22 4.09
C ASN A 51 -23.00 11.08 3.03
N GLU A 52 -21.72 11.08 3.43
CA GLU A 52 -20.54 11.06 2.55
C GLU A 52 -20.10 9.63 2.19
N ARG A 53 -21.07 8.74 1.93
CA ARG A 53 -20.82 7.31 1.71
C ARG A 53 -19.86 7.03 0.56
N THR A 54 -19.94 7.83 -0.51
CA THR A 54 -19.02 7.73 -1.67
C THR A 54 -17.59 8.04 -1.27
N LEU A 55 -17.38 9.04 -0.41
CA LEU A 55 -16.06 9.47 0.06
C LEU A 55 -15.43 8.37 0.93
N LEU A 56 -16.22 7.81 1.85
CA LEU A 56 -15.81 6.68 2.71
C LEU A 56 -15.43 5.44 1.90
N LEU A 57 -16.26 5.05 0.93
CA LEU A 57 -15.99 3.90 0.07
C LEU A 57 -14.72 4.11 -0.77
N THR A 58 -14.57 5.29 -1.37
CA THR A 58 -13.38 5.62 -2.17
C THR A 58 -12.11 5.60 -1.31
N GLY A 59 -12.17 6.20 -0.12
CA GLY A 59 -11.06 6.18 0.85
C GLY A 59 -10.68 4.76 1.26
N THR A 60 -11.69 3.93 1.56
CA THR A 60 -11.49 2.52 1.93
C THR A 60 -10.85 1.71 0.80
N ILE A 61 -11.31 1.88 -0.45
CA ILE A 61 -10.72 1.21 -1.61
C ILE A 61 -9.25 1.60 -1.79
N PHE A 62 -8.91 2.87 -1.59
CA PHE A 62 -7.53 3.36 -1.71
C PHE A 62 -6.63 2.79 -0.60
N MET A 63 -7.13 2.70 0.63
CA MET A 63 -6.39 2.05 1.73
C MET A 63 -6.17 0.57 1.44
N ILE A 64 -7.20 -0.16 1.00
CA ILE A 64 -7.10 -1.58 0.64
C ILE A 64 -6.10 -1.78 -0.50
N ALA A 65 -6.12 -0.93 -1.53
CA ALA A 65 -5.17 -1.00 -2.63
C ALA A 65 -3.71 -0.82 -2.15
N GLY A 66 -3.46 0.13 -1.25
CA GLY A 66 -2.13 0.35 -0.66
C GLY A 66 -1.63 -0.84 0.18
N VAL A 67 -2.52 -1.44 0.98
CA VAL A 67 -2.20 -2.65 1.77
C VAL A 67 -1.99 -3.87 0.86
N ALA A 68 -2.87 -4.08 -0.12
CA ALA A 68 -2.78 -5.16 -1.09
C ALA A 68 -1.48 -5.12 -1.90
N PHE A 69 -1.00 -3.92 -2.27
CA PHE A 69 0.31 -3.75 -2.89
C PHE A 69 1.45 -4.23 -2.00
N LYS A 70 1.45 -3.88 -0.70
CA LYS A 70 2.48 -4.31 0.26
C LYS A 70 2.49 -5.83 0.44
N LEU A 71 1.31 -6.46 0.44
CA LEU A 71 1.18 -7.92 0.53
C LEU A 71 1.54 -8.64 -0.78
N GLY A 72 1.54 -7.92 -1.91
CA GLY A 72 1.69 -8.53 -3.23
C GLY A 72 0.45 -9.30 -3.68
N ALA A 73 -0.74 -8.84 -3.27
CA ALA A 73 -2.01 -9.46 -3.63
C ALA A 73 -2.46 -9.02 -5.04
N ALA A 74 -3.21 -9.85 -5.75
CA ALA A 74 -3.80 -9.49 -7.04
C ALA A 74 -4.88 -8.40 -6.87
N PRO A 75 -4.97 -7.41 -7.78
CA PRO A 75 -4.17 -7.19 -9.01
C PRO A 75 -2.87 -6.38 -8.83
N PHE A 76 -2.44 -6.09 -7.60
CA PHE A 76 -1.32 -5.18 -7.28
C PHE A 76 0.06 -5.86 -7.14
N HIS A 77 0.22 -7.07 -7.66
CA HIS A 77 1.42 -7.91 -7.49
C HIS A 77 2.51 -7.70 -8.54
N MET A 78 2.31 -6.80 -9.51
CA MET A 78 3.18 -6.64 -10.69
C MET A 78 4.66 -6.38 -10.35
N TRP A 79 4.96 -5.81 -9.18
CA TRP A 79 6.32 -5.55 -8.74
C TRP A 79 7.08 -6.82 -8.30
N LEU A 80 6.39 -7.88 -7.88
CA LEU A 80 7.03 -9.05 -7.26
C LEU A 80 8.03 -9.76 -8.17
N PRO A 81 7.68 -10.15 -9.42
CA PRO A 81 8.61 -10.91 -10.27
C PRO A 81 9.91 -10.15 -10.55
N ASP A 82 9.79 -8.89 -10.95
CA ASP A 82 10.93 -8.04 -11.31
C ASP A 82 11.87 -7.79 -10.12
N VAL A 83 11.29 -7.52 -8.94
CA VAL A 83 12.08 -7.19 -7.76
C VAL A 83 12.70 -8.44 -7.15
N TYR A 84 12.02 -9.59 -7.17
CA TYR A 84 12.59 -10.84 -6.65
C TYR A 84 13.72 -11.36 -7.55
N GLN A 85 13.59 -11.21 -8.87
CA GLN A 85 14.63 -11.62 -9.82
C GLN A 85 15.83 -10.68 -9.82
N GLY A 86 15.60 -9.36 -9.74
CA GLY A 86 16.68 -8.38 -9.83
C GLY A 86 17.43 -8.14 -8.52
N ALA A 87 16.80 -8.40 -7.36
CA ALA A 87 17.44 -8.18 -6.06
C ALA A 87 18.46 -9.28 -5.72
N PRO A 88 19.56 -8.96 -5.00
CA PRO A 88 20.41 -9.98 -4.39
C PRO A 88 19.59 -10.90 -3.46
N ALA A 89 19.91 -12.19 -3.45
CA ALA A 89 19.19 -13.20 -2.66
C ALA A 89 18.86 -12.80 -1.20
N PRO A 90 19.78 -12.24 -0.38
CA PRO A 90 19.43 -11.83 0.98
C PRO A 90 18.39 -10.70 1.03
N ILE A 91 18.41 -9.78 0.05
CA ILE A 91 17.44 -8.69 -0.05
C ILE A 91 16.08 -9.23 -0.49
N ALA A 92 16.05 -10.13 -1.46
CA ALA A 92 14.81 -10.80 -1.89
C ALA A 92 14.13 -11.56 -0.73
N LEU A 93 14.91 -12.24 0.12
CA LEU A 93 14.40 -12.90 1.32
C LEU A 93 13.84 -11.90 2.34
N PHE A 94 14.51 -10.77 2.54
CA PHE A 94 14.04 -9.75 3.48
C PHE A 94 12.72 -9.11 3.01
N ILE A 95 12.65 -8.66 1.76
CA ILE A 95 11.44 -7.99 1.22
C ILE A 95 10.26 -8.94 1.01
N SER A 96 10.50 -10.24 0.89
CA SER A 96 9.44 -11.24 0.74
C SER A 96 8.80 -11.66 2.06
N SER A 97 9.44 -11.35 3.19
CA SER A 97 9.01 -11.77 4.54
C SER A 97 8.61 -10.58 5.41
N ALA A 98 9.57 -9.74 5.82
CA ALA A 98 9.37 -8.72 6.85
C ALA A 98 8.24 -7.73 6.53
N PRO A 99 8.14 -7.15 5.31
CA PRO A 99 7.04 -6.23 4.99
C PRO A 99 5.67 -6.90 4.98
N LYS A 100 5.58 -8.19 4.66
CA LYS A 100 4.31 -8.93 4.61
C LYS A 100 3.81 -9.33 6.00
N LEU A 101 4.72 -9.52 6.96
CA LEU A 101 4.37 -9.76 8.37
C LEU A 101 3.93 -8.49 9.09
N ALA A 102 4.48 -7.34 8.68
CA ALA A 102 4.16 -6.04 9.29
C ALA A 102 2.91 -5.37 8.71
N ALA A 103 2.44 -5.82 7.54
CA ALA A 103 1.24 -5.33 6.86
C ALA A 103 0.00 -6.04 7.39
#